data_AF-A0A0F9AKT5-F1
#
_entry.id   AF-A0A0F9AKT5-F1
#
_cell.length_a   1.000
_cell.length_b   1.000
_cell.length_c   1.000
_cell.angle_alpha   90.00
_cell.angle_beta   90.00
_cell.angle_gamma   90.00
#
_symmetry.space_group_name_H-M   'P 1'
#
loop_
_entity.id
_entity.type
_entity.pdbx_description
1 polymer ?
#
loop_
_entity_poly.entity_id
_entity_poly.type
_entity_poly.pdbx_seq_one_letter_code
_entity_poly.pdbx_strand_id
1 'polypeptide(L)'
;AYVDIGSRLIEEFPEHRKQFEHLGNGAVLNNSPYDLAAAVLCLQEGGAMVTDAYGKPLDDRPLLGSGHEFQMSCLAAAGAPLHSKMLAAVNDGMGHLARRS
;
A
#
# COMPACT_ATOMS: atom_id res chain seq x y z
N ALA A 1 -3.45 -13.89 -1.24
CA ALA A 1 -3.48 -12.47 -1.60
C ALA A 1 -2.92 -11.67 -0.43
N TYR A 2 -2.42 -10.46 -0.67
CA TYR A 2 -1.77 -9.61 0.31
C TYR A 2 -2.28 -8.17 0.15
N VAL A 3 -2.45 -7.47 1.27
CA VAL A 3 -2.89 -6.08 1.30
C VAL A 3 -2.19 -5.33 2.43
N ASP A 4 -1.60 -4.20 2.09
CA ASP A 4 -1.15 -3.15 2.98
C ASP A 4 -1.64 -1.81 2.44
N ILE A 5 -2.35 -1.05 3.28
CA ILE A 5 -2.95 0.24 2.94
C ILE A 5 -2.33 1.41 3.71
N GLY A 6 -1.29 1.17 4.51
CA GLY A 6 -0.83 2.14 5.51
C GLY A 6 -0.41 3.50 4.92
N SER A 7 0.32 3.53 3.80
CA SER A 7 0.67 4.78 3.09
C SER A 7 -0.58 5.55 2.66
N ARG A 8 -1.56 4.85 2.07
CA ARG A 8 -2.84 5.43 1.63
C ARG A 8 -3.66 5.95 2.82
N LEU A 9 -3.64 5.25 3.95
CA LEU A 9 -4.35 5.67 5.16
C LEU A 9 -3.80 7.00 5.68
N ILE A 10 -2.48 7.18 5.71
CA ILE A 10 -1.85 8.44 6.14
C ILE A 10 -2.10 9.56 5.14
N GLU A 11 -2.06 9.25 3.83
CA GLU A 11 -2.31 10.21 2.75
C GLU A 11 -3.75 10.75 2.78
N GLU A 12 -4.75 9.89 3.00
CA GLU A 12 -6.17 10.30 3.05
C GLU A 12 -6.60 10.80 4.44
N PHE A 13 -5.99 10.32 5.52
CA PHE A 13 -6.34 10.63 6.90
C PHE A 13 -5.08 10.98 7.73
N PRO A 14 -4.54 12.20 7.56
CA PRO A 14 -3.28 12.61 8.20
C PRO A 14 -3.28 12.51 9.73
N GLU A 15 -4.44 12.51 10.38
CA GLU A 15 -4.61 12.29 11.81
C GLU A 15 -4.07 10.94 12.30
N HIS A 16 -4.04 9.94 11.42
CA HIS A 16 -3.54 8.60 11.75
C HIS A 16 -2.01 8.52 11.76
N ARG A 17 -1.28 9.50 11.18
CA ARG A 17 0.19 9.49 11.09
C ARG A 17 0.88 9.23 12.43
N LYS A 18 0.39 9.85 13.51
CA LYS A 18 0.96 9.69 14.86
C LYS A 18 0.92 8.25 15.36
N GLN A 19 -0.09 7.48 14.95
CA GLN A 19 -0.21 6.06 15.33
C GLN A 19 0.86 5.23 14.61
N PHE A 20 1.14 5.50 13.33
CA PHE A 20 2.22 4.84 12.60
C PHE A 20 3.60 5.22 13.11
N GLU A 21 3.81 6.47 13.52
CA GLU A 21 5.07 6.90 14.14
C GLU A 21 5.30 6.24 15.50
N HIS A 22 4.23 6.10 16.29
CA HIS A 22 4.32 5.40 17.57
C HIS A 22 4.72 3.93 17.37
N LEU A 23 4.13 3.25 16.37
CA LEU A 23 4.48 1.87 16.03
C LEU A 23 5.89 1.73 15.47
N GLY A 24 6.37 2.71 14.70
CA GLY A 24 7.72 2.72 14.13
C GLY A 24 8.79 3.41 14.99
N ASN A 25 8.55 3.55 16.30
CA ASN A 25 9.50 4.13 17.26
C ASN A 25 10.04 5.52 16.84
N GLY A 26 9.14 6.40 16.39
CA GLY A 26 9.43 7.76 15.94
C GLY A 26 9.58 7.91 14.43
N ALA A 27 9.63 6.82 13.66
CA ALA A 27 9.51 6.83 12.19
C ALA A 27 8.14 6.30 11.77
N VAL A 28 7.61 6.79 10.64
CA VAL A 28 6.39 6.20 10.07
C VAL A 28 6.69 4.75 9.66
N LEU A 29 5.94 3.78 10.17
CA LEU A 29 6.10 2.37 9.84
C LEU A 29 5.23 1.96 8.64
N ASN A 30 5.80 1.86 7.45
CA ASN A 30 5.15 1.34 6.23
C ASN A 30 6.18 0.63 5.34
N ASN A 31 5.70 -0.11 4.36
CA ASN A 31 6.56 -0.71 3.33
C ASN A 31 7.32 0.36 2.55
N SER A 32 8.62 0.15 2.38
CA SER A 32 9.44 0.92 1.43
C SER A 32 9.53 0.17 0.09
N PRO A 33 9.76 0.86 -1.04
CA PRO A 33 9.91 0.22 -2.35
C PRO A 33 10.93 -0.93 -2.37
N TYR A 34 12.05 -0.78 -1.66
CA TYR A 34 13.07 -1.83 -1.57
C TYR A 34 12.60 -3.10 -0.85
N ASP A 35 11.65 -3.00 0.08
CA ASP A 35 11.07 -4.16 0.78
C ASP A 35 10.23 -5.02 -0.18
N LEU A 36 9.63 -4.36 -1.19
CA LEU A 36 8.67 -4.98 -2.10
C LEU A 36 9.28 -5.38 -3.44
N ALA A 37 10.32 -4.69 -3.92
CA ALA A 37 10.80 -4.80 -5.30
C ALA A 37 11.06 -6.24 -5.77
N ALA A 38 11.78 -7.04 -4.98
CA ALA A 38 12.07 -8.42 -5.33
C ALA A 38 10.81 -9.30 -5.35
N ALA A 39 9.90 -9.12 -4.38
CA ALA A 39 8.66 -9.87 -4.30
C ALA A 39 7.71 -9.51 -5.44
N VAL A 40 7.60 -8.23 -5.78
CA VAL A 40 6.76 -7.72 -6.88
C VAL A 40 7.19 -8.34 -8.21
N LEU A 41 8.49 -8.34 -8.51
CA LEU A 41 9.02 -8.97 -9.73
C LEU A 41 8.65 -10.45 -9.81
N CYS A 42 8.94 -11.23 -8.75
CA CYS A 42 8.60 -12.66 -8.71
C CYS A 42 7.09 -12.92 -8.88
N LEU A 43 6.24 -12.09 -8.26
CA LEU A 43 4.80 -12.21 -8.33
C LEU A 43 4.28 -11.92 -9.75
N GLN A 44 4.75 -10.84 -10.37
CA GLN A 44 4.35 -10.46 -11.73
C GLN A 44 4.76 -11.51 -12.76
N GLU A 45 5.99 -12.03 -12.68
CA GLU A 45 6.45 -13.15 -13.51
C GLU A 45 5.62 -14.43 -13.28
N GLY A 46 5.10 -14.61 -12.08
CA GLY A 46 4.15 -15.68 -11.73
C GLY A 46 2.70 -15.44 -12.18
N GLY A 47 2.41 -14.35 -12.88
CA GLY A 47 1.07 -13.99 -13.36
C GLY A 47 0.17 -13.32 -12.31
N ALA A 48 0.71 -12.96 -11.15
CA ALA A 48 -0.02 -12.18 -10.16
C ALA A 48 -0.18 -10.72 -10.61
N MET A 49 -1.24 -10.06 -10.13
CA MET A 49 -1.45 -8.63 -10.29
C MET A 49 -1.06 -7.91 -9.01
N VAL A 50 -0.21 -6.89 -9.14
CA VAL A 50 0.31 -6.09 -8.02
C VAL A 50 0.18 -4.60 -8.34
N THR A 51 -0.36 -3.84 -7.39
CA THR A 51 -0.53 -2.37 -7.46
C THR A 51 -0.32 -1.76 -6.09
N ASP A 52 -0.41 -0.44 -5.98
CA ASP A 52 -0.62 0.22 -4.69
C ASP A 52 -2.08 0.03 -4.23
N ALA A 53 -2.43 0.54 -3.04
CA ALA A 53 -3.80 0.47 -2.52
C ALA A 53 -4.78 1.41 -3.24
N TYR A 54 -4.34 2.19 -4.22
CA TYR A 54 -5.19 2.96 -5.15
C TYR A 54 -5.45 2.21 -6.46
N GLY A 55 -4.78 1.07 -6.69
CA GLY A 55 -4.85 0.34 -7.95
C GLY A 55 -3.86 0.83 -9.00
N LYS A 56 -2.88 1.67 -8.64
CA LYS A 56 -1.87 2.19 -9.56
C LYS A 56 -0.64 1.26 -9.62
N PRO A 57 0.08 1.23 -10.76
CA PRO A 57 1.36 0.53 -10.85
C PRO A 57 2.39 1.04 -9.84
N LEU A 58 3.39 0.21 -9.54
CA LEU A 58 4.44 0.53 -8.57
C LEU A 58 5.69 1.14 -9.20
N ASP A 59 5.77 1.15 -10.53
CA ASP A 59 7.00 1.37 -11.32
C ASP A 59 7.60 2.78 -11.18
N ASP A 60 6.79 3.79 -10.92
CA ASP A 60 7.23 5.19 -10.87
C ASP A 60 7.85 5.60 -9.53
N ARG A 61 7.93 4.67 -8.56
CA ARG A 61 8.45 4.95 -7.21
C ARG A 61 9.98 4.78 -7.18
N PRO A 62 10.75 5.76 -6.67
CA PRO A 62 12.18 5.59 -6.46
C PRO A 62 12.48 4.40 -5.54
N LEU A 63 13.37 3.50 -5.97
CA LEU A 63 13.66 2.27 -5.22
C LEU A 63 14.31 2.53 -3.85
N LEU A 64 15.19 3.52 -3.78
CA LEU A 64 16.00 3.83 -2.60
C LEU A 64 15.74 5.25 -2.12
N GLY A 65 15.65 5.40 -0.81
CA GLY A 65 15.57 6.67 -0.10
C GLY A 65 14.99 6.47 1.30
N SER A 66 14.61 7.57 1.93
CA SER A 66 14.11 7.59 3.30
C SER A 66 13.05 8.65 3.47
N GLY A 67 12.06 8.41 4.32
CA GLY A 67 10.95 9.33 4.54
C GLY A 67 9.65 8.77 3.98
N HIS A 68 8.56 9.51 4.21
CA HIS A 68 7.21 9.08 3.84
C HIS A 68 7.04 9.00 2.31
N GLU A 69 7.74 9.82 1.54
CA GLU A 69 7.73 9.81 0.09
C GLU A 69 8.33 8.51 -0.51
N PHE A 70 9.14 7.80 0.27
CA PHE A 70 9.68 6.48 -0.05
C PHE A 70 8.91 5.36 0.67
N GLN A 71 7.67 5.62 1.09
CA GLN A 71 6.77 4.60 1.61
C GLN A 71 5.61 4.42 0.64
N MET A 72 5.10 3.20 0.57
CA MET A 72 4.04 2.87 -0.37
C MET A 72 3.11 1.81 0.20
N SER A 73 1.87 1.86 -0.26
CA SER A 73 0.91 0.79 -0.05
C SER A 73 1.10 -0.29 -1.12
N CYS A 74 0.58 -1.49 -0.87
CA CYS A 74 0.72 -2.63 -1.76
C CYS A 74 -0.52 -3.52 -1.71
N LEU A 75 -1.02 -3.89 -2.88
CA LEU A 75 -2.10 -4.85 -3.04
C LEU A 75 -1.69 -5.87 -4.09
N ALA A 76 -1.52 -7.13 -3.66
CA ALA A 76 -1.10 -8.22 -4.52
C ALA A 76 -2.13 -9.37 -4.49
N ALA A 77 -2.52 -9.84 -5.67
CA ALA A 77 -3.45 -10.95 -5.81
C ALA A 77 -3.00 -11.89 -6.94
N ALA A 78 -3.41 -13.15 -6.87
CA ALA A 78 -3.01 -14.18 -7.84
C ALA A 78 -3.49 -13.93 -9.29
N GLY A 79 -4.25 -12.85 -9.53
CA GLY A 79 -4.69 -12.43 -10.86
C GLY A 79 -5.69 -11.28 -10.78
N ALA A 80 -6.01 -10.69 -11.93
CA ALA A 80 -6.87 -9.51 -12.04
C ALA A 80 -8.26 -9.65 -11.37
N PRO A 81 -9.01 -10.77 -11.51
CA PRO A 81 -10.35 -10.85 -10.92
C PRO A 81 -10.37 -10.77 -9.39
N LEU A 82 -9.37 -11.35 -8.72
CA LEU A 82 -9.25 -11.26 -7.26
C LEU A 82 -8.73 -9.89 -6.85
N HIS A 83 -7.76 -9.36 -7.59
CA HIS A 83 -7.24 -8.01 -7.39
C HIS A 83 -8.36 -6.95 -7.39
N SER A 84 -9.21 -6.96 -8.42
CA SER A 84 -10.32 -5.99 -8.51
C SER A 84 -11.31 -6.10 -7.34
N LYS A 85 -11.62 -7.31 -6.88
CA LYS A 85 -12.50 -7.51 -5.71
C LYS A 85 -11.87 -6.97 -4.43
N MET A 86 -10.57 -7.17 -4.24
CA MET A 86 -9.85 -6.65 -3.08
C MET A 86 -9.76 -5.12 -3.12
N LEU A 87 -9.46 -4.54 -4.29
CA LEU A 87 -9.40 -3.10 -4.44
C LEU A 87 -10.77 -2.46 -4.17
N ALA A 88 -11.86 -3.07 -4.63
CA ALA A 88 -13.21 -2.64 -4.30
C ALA A 88 -13.47 -2.66 -2.79
N ALA A 89 -13.12 -3.77 -2.10
CA ALA A 89 -13.29 -3.88 -0.65
C ALA A 89 -12.45 -2.85 0.13
N VAL A 90 -11.22 -2.56 -0.34
CA VAL A 90 -10.37 -1.51 0.23
C VAL A 90 -11.04 -0.14 0.04
N ASN A 91 -11.51 0.18 -1.17
CA ASN A 91 -12.20 1.44 -1.45
C ASN A 91 -13.45 1.62 -0.60
N ASP A 92 -14.26 0.57 -0.46
CA ASP A 92 -15.45 0.59 0.40
C ASP A 92 -15.07 0.88 1.86
N GLY A 93 -14.05 0.18 2.37
CA GLY A 93 -13.52 0.38 3.73
C GLY A 93 -13.03 1.81 3.98
N MET A 94 -12.25 2.36 3.04
CA MET A 94 -11.78 3.76 3.09
C MET A 94 -12.97 4.75 3.07
N GLY A 95 -13.96 4.50 2.22
CA GLY A 95 -15.18 5.30 2.16
C GLY A 95 -16.06 5.21 3.42
N HIS A 96 -16.04 4.08 4.14
CA HIS A 96 -16.67 3.96 5.44
C HIS A 96 -15.94 4.75 6.53
N LEU A 97 -14.60 4.76 6.50
CA LEU A 97 -13.79 5.54 7.43
C LEU A 97 -14.00 7.05 7.21
N ALA A 98 -13.98 7.51 5.96
CA ALA A 98 -14.20 8.92 5.60
C ALA A 98 -15.57 9.49 6.05
N ARG A 99 -16.58 8.64 6.23
CA ARG A 99 -17.90 9.04 6.74
C ARG A 99 -17.96 9.12 8.28
N ARG A 100 -16.94 8.62 8.97
CA ARG A 100 -16.87 8.55 10.44
C ARG A 100 -15.91 9.58 11.04
N SER A 101 -14.94 10.06 10.26
CA SER A 101 -14.03 11.18 10.59
C SER A 101 -14.74 12.51 10.38
#